data_AF-A0A935D5P6-F1
#
_entry.id   AF-A0A935D5P6-F1
#
_cell.length_a   1.000
_cell.length_b   1.000
_cell.length_c   1.000
_cell.angle_alpha   90.00
_cell.angle_beta   90.00
_cell.angle_gamma   90.00
#
_symmetry.space_group_name_H-M   'P 1'
#
loop_
_entity.id
_entity.type
_entity.pdbx_description
1 polymer ?
#
loop_
_entity_poly.entity_id
_entity_poly.type
_entity_poly.pdbx_seq_one_letter_code
_entity_poly.pdbx_strand_id
1 'polypeptide(L)'
;MAEQKESSVLFSLKELMNLEEDRIRQEEDDKQKKADAEQQARLDAERRALEAEQSRIRAEDEARRAEELRAREEAARLEAMRLATVESARVAAEQQARLAAQKEAQEHEQKLTAIKESQGKKKITYIAVGVGAVALLGLIGGGFALKSQADKQALADKQHQIEQAELQAKLDKLEAQAKADEEERKKLSADLVNMTGEAKKAAEARLAALDEQKKKNQSAIQAVKGGGGGAVAAPAVHKVVCRSGGKVVPSCQAGDPLCSCL
;
A
#
# COMPACT_ATOMS: atom_id res chain seq x y z
N MET A 1 102.82 8.10 15.34
CA MET A 1 101.90 6.97 15.60
C MET A 1 100.76 7.30 16.57
N ALA A 2 100.76 8.44 17.28
CA ALA A 2 99.66 8.84 18.17
C ALA A 2 98.48 9.50 17.42
N GLU A 3 98.74 10.33 16.40
CA GLU A 3 97.70 11.06 15.65
C GLU A 3 96.73 10.15 14.88
N GLN A 4 97.15 8.94 14.49
CA GLN A 4 96.25 7.99 13.82
C GLN A 4 95.21 7.38 14.79
N LYS A 5 95.52 7.28 16.10
CA LYS A 5 94.57 6.74 17.10
C LYS A 5 93.55 7.79 17.56
N GLU A 6 93.89 9.07 17.47
CA GLU A 6 92.95 10.16 17.74
C GLU A 6 91.91 10.30 16.61
N SER A 7 92.31 10.00 15.36
CA SER A 7 91.40 9.99 14.21
C SER A 7 90.34 8.86 14.26
N SER A 8 90.67 7.69 14.84
CA SER A 8 89.71 6.57 14.96
C SER A 8 88.67 6.78 16.06
N VAL A 9 89.01 7.50 17.14
CA VAL A 9 88.07 7.81 18.22
C VAL A 9 87.07 8.88 17.78
N LEU A 10 87.52 9.91 17.06
CA LEU A 10 86.64 10.96 16.54
C LEU A 10 85.70 10.44 15.44
N PHE A 11 86.15 9.47 14.65
CA PHE A 11 85.29 8.79 13.66
C PHE A 11 84.18 7.98 14.35
N SER A 12 84.52 7.19 15.37
CA SER A 12 83.55 6.38 16.13
C SER A 12 82.48 7.24 16.84
N LEU A 13 82.86 8.41 17.38
CA LEU A 13 81.90 9.29 18.02
C LEU A 13 80.92 9.93 17.01
N LYS A 14 81.41 10.31 15.84
CA LYS A 14 80.57 10.87 14.77
C LYS A 14 79.58 9.83 14.23
N GLU A 15 80.01 8.59 14.09
CA GLU A 15 79.15 7.49 13.64
C GLU A 15 78.06 7.17 14.67
N LEU A 16 78.38 7.23 15.98
CA LEU A 16 77.39 7.07 17.04
C LEU A 16 76.38 8.23 17.07
N MET A 17 76.81 9.48 16.84
CA MET A 17 75.88 10.62 16.73
C MET A 17 74.94 10.49 15.54
N ASN A 18 75.43 10.02 14.39
CA ASN A 18 74.58 9.79 13.22
C ASN A 18 73.56 8.67 13.47
N LEU A 19 73.94 7.59 14.16
CA LEU A 19 73.01 6.51 14.51
C LEU A 19 71.90 6.98 15.45
N GLU A 20 72.22 7.85 16.40
CA GLU A 20 71.23 8.42 17.31
C GLU A 20 70.31 9.40 16.58
N GLU A 21 70.85 10.22 15.68
CA GLU A 21 70.05 11.12 14.84
C GLU A 21 69.10 10.32 13.91
N ASP A 22 69.57 9.22 13.32
CA ASP A 22 68.74 8.34 12.50
C ASP A 22 67.65 7.62 13.32
N ARG A 23 67.95 7.21 14.56
CA ARG A 23 66.94 6.65 15.47
C ARG A 23 65.89 7.70 15.83
N ILE A 24 66.31 8.93 16.16
CA ILE A 24 65.38 10.03 16.49
C ILE A 24 64.48 10.31 15.29
N ARG A 25 65.03 10.40 14.08
CA ARG A 25 64.24 10.58 12.85
C ARG A 25 63.25 9.44 12.61
N GLN A 26 63.66 8.20 12.80
CA GLN A 26 62.76 7.04 12.67
C GLN A 26 61.63 7.06 13.70
N GLU A 27 61.93 7.41 14.96
CA GLU A 27 60.90 7.55 15.99
C GLU A 27 59.94 8.71 15.72
N GLU A 28 60.44 9.83 15.21
CA GLU A 28 59.62 10.98 14.82
C GLU A 28 58.73 10.65 13.62
N ASP A 29 59.26 10.02 12.58
CA ASP A 29 58.51 9.57 11.42
C ASP A 29 57.42 8.56 11.81
N ASP A 30 57.73 7.61 12.70
CA ASP A 30 56.76 6.63 13.18
C ASP A 30 55.68 7.27 14.07
N LYS A 31 56.03 8.28 14.89
CA LYS A 31 55.06 9.06 15.66
C LYS A 31 54.16 9.88 14.74
N GLN A 32 54.73 10.53 13.72
CA GLN A 32 53.97 11.30 12.73
C GLN A 32 53.01 10.39 11.94
N LYS A 33 53.49 9.26 11.41
CA LYS A 33 52.64 8.29 10.70
C LYS A 33 51.48 7.77 11.56
N LYS A 34 51.74 7.50 12.85
CA LYS A 34 50.67 7.07 13.78
C LYS A 34 49.66 8.17 14.04
N ALA A 35 50.10 9.41 14.22
CA ALA A 35 49.22 10.55 14.41
C ALA A 35 48.36 10.81 13.16
N ASP A 36 48.95 10.76 11.97
CA ASP A 36 48.25 10.95 10.70
C ASP A 36 47.24 9.83 10.45
N ALA A 37 47.62 8.57 10.70
CA ALA A 37 46.71 7.44 10.58
C ALA A 37 45.54 7.53 11.56
N GLU A 38 45.76 7.99 12.80
CA GLU A 38 44.68 8.20 13.77
C GLU A 38 43.75 9.35 13.33
N GLN A 39 44.30 10.45 12.83
CA GLN A 39 43.50 11.55 12.31
C GLN A 39 42.66 11.14 11.10
N GLN A 40 43.26 10.41 10.15
CA GLN A 40 42.53 9.87 9.00
C GLN A 40 41.43 8.89 9.44
N ALA A 41 41.72 7.99 10.39
CA ALA A 41 40.73 7.06 10.92
C ALA A 41 39.55 7.79 11.60
N ARG A 42 39.81 8.90 12.31
CA ARG A 42 38.77 9.74 12.92
C ARG A 42 37.91 10.43 11.86
N LEU A 43 38.53 11.03 10.84
CA LEU A 43 37.80 11.70 9.75
C LEU A 43 36.96 10.69 8.94
N ASP A 44 37.50 9.51 8.65
CA ASP A 44 36.76 8.46 7.92
C ASP A 44 35.62 7.86 8.75
N ALA A 45 35.77 7.80 10.07
CA ALA A 45 34.68 7.38 10.97
C ALA A 45 33.56 8.43 11.00
N GLU A 46 33.91 9.72 11.09
CA GLU A 46 32.95 10.83 11.06
C GLU A 46 32.21 10.88 9.72
N ARG A 47 32.92 10.77 8.59
CA ARG A 47 32.31 10.72 7.26
C ARG A 47 31.34 9.56 7.12
N ARG A 48 31.71 8.37 7.58
CA ARG A 48 30.81 7.20 7.55
C ARG A 48 29.59 7.39 8.44
N ALA A 49 29.72 8.05 9.59
CA ALA A 49 28.58 8.37 10.45
C ALA A 49 27.62 9.35 9.76
N LEU A 50 28.14 10.43 9.17
CA LEU A 50 27.34 11.42 8.44
C LEU A 50 26.65 10.82 7.20
N GLU A 51 27.36 10.00 6.43
CA GLU A 51 26.79 9.31 5.26
C GLU A 51 25.68 8.33 5.70
N ALA A 52 25.85 7.62 6.81
CA ALA A 52 24.82 6.76 7.36
C ALA A 52 23.59 7.56 7.80
N GLU A 53 23.74 8.66 8.54
CA GLU A 53 22.62 9.52 8.93
C GLU A 53 21.91 10.13 7.72
N GLN A 54 22.67 10.65 6.75
CA GLN A 54 22.09 11.21 5.54
C GLN A 54 21.34 10.15 4.72
N SER A 55 21.84 8.92 4.66
CA SER A 55 21.15 7.82 3.99
C SER A 55 19.83 7.46 4.68
N ARG A 56 19.79 7.49 6.03
CA ARG A 56 18.57 7.26 6.81
C ARG A 56 17.53 8.35 6.58
N ILE A 57 17.95 9.61 6.60
CA ILE A 57 17.05 10.76 6.35
C ILE A 57 16.46 10.66 4.93
N ARG A 58 17.30 10.38 3.91
CA ARG A 58 16.82 10.22 2.53
C ARG A 58 15.84 9.06 2.39
N ALA A 59 16.12 7.93 3.03
CA ALA A 59 15.22 6.77 3.01
C ALA A 59 13.86 7.07 3.68
N GLU A 60 13.87 7.80 4.80
CA GLU A 60 12.65 8.23 5.48
C GLU A 60 11.84 9.24 4.64
N ASP A 61 12.49 10.22 4.03
CA ASP A 61 11.85 11.19 3.15
C ASP A 61 11.28 10.53 1.88
N GLU A 62 11.96 9.54 1.31
CA GLU A 62 11.46 8.73 0.20
C GLU A 62 10.27 7.87 0.62
N ALA A 63 10.32 7.24 1.79
CA ALA A 63 9.20 6.47 2.33
C ALA A 63 7.97 7.37 2.56
N ARG A 64 8.17 8.56 3.15
CA ARG A 64 7.08 9.52 3.37
C ARG A 64 6.47 10.00 2.06
N ARG A 65 7.28 10.31 1.04
CA ARG A 65 6.77 10.68 -0.29
C ARG A 65 6.02 9.53 -0.96
N ALA A 66 6.50 8.30 -0.83
CA ALA A 66 5.82 7.13 -1.37
C ALA A 66 4.46 6.88 -0.67
N GLU A 67 4.38 7.04 0.65
CA GLU A 67 3.13 6.96 1.40
C GLU A 67 2.15 8.05 0.99
N GLU A 68 2.61 9.29 0.83
CA GLU A 68 1.76 10.40 0.41
C GLU A 68 1.20 10.20 -1.00
N LEU A 69 1.99 9.64 -1.93
CA LEU A 69 1.54 9.27 -3.26
C LEU A 69 0.48 8.15 -3.21
N ARG A 70 0.72 7.09 -2.43
CA ARG A 70 -0.26 6.02 -2.23
C ARG A 70 -1.57 6.55 -1.64
N ALA A 71 -1.49 7.42 -0.63
CA ALA A 71 -2.66 8.03 -0.03
C ALA A 71 -3.45 8.88 -1.03
N ARG A 72 -2.77 9.64 -1.91
CA ARG A 72 -3.42 10.41 -2.98
C ARG A 72 -4.08 9.51 -4.02
N GLU A 73 -3.43 8.42 -4.42
CA GLU A 73 -4.00 7.44 -5.34
C GLU A 73 -5.23 6.74 -4.75
N GLU A 74 -5.19 6.35 -3.48
CA GLU A 74 -6.32 5.75 -2.77
C GLU A 74 -7.48 6.75 -2.64
N ALA A 75 -7.19 8.01 -2.30
CA ALA A 75 -8.20 9.07 -2.25
C ALA A 75 -8.86 9.26 -3.63
N ALA A 76 -8.07 9.37 -4.70
CA ALA A 76 -8.58 9.51 -6.06
C ALA A 76 -9.43 8.30 -6.50
N ARG A 77 -9.04 7.07 -6.12
CA ARG A 77 -9.82 5.86 -6.39
C ARG A 77 -11.17 5.86 -5.65
N LEU A 78 -11.18 6.28 -4.39
CA LEU A 78 -12.41 6.38 -3.60
C LEU A 78 -13.34 7.46 -4.16
N GLU A 79 -12.80 8.59 -4.59
CA GLU A 79 -13.58 9.65 -5.25
C GLU A 79 -14.16 9.18 -6.58
N ALA A 80 -13.37 8.50 -7.41
CA ALA A 80 -13.85 7.92 -8.66
C ALA A 80 -14.99 6.91 -8.42
N MET A 81 -14.85 6.06 -7.39
CA MET A 81 -15.92 5.11 -7.01
C MET A 81 -17.18 5.84 -6.54
N ARG A 82 -17.06 6.92 -5.75
CA ARG A 82 -18.20 7.73 -5.31
C ARG A 82 -18.91 8.42 -6.48
N LEU A 83 -18.15 8.94 -7.44
CA LEU A 83 -18.73 9.55 -8.63
C LEU A 83 -19.44 8.49 -9.49
N ALA A 84 -18.81 7.34 -9.70
CA ALA A 84 -19.42 6.23 -10.44
C ALA A 84 -20.72 5.74 -9.78
N THR A 85 -20.79 5.65 -8.45
CA THR A 85 -22.03 5.25 -7.78
C THR A 85 -23.13 6.29 -7.92
N VAL A 86 -22.82 7.59 -7.80
CA VAL A 86 -23.77 8.68 -8.01
C VAL A 86 -24.29 8.70 -9.46
N GLU A 87 -23.40 8.54 -10.44
CA GLU A 87 -23.78 8.49 -11.85
C GLU A 87 -24.63 7.25 -12.16
N SER A 88 -24.26 6.08 -11.64
CA SER A 88 -25.05 4.86 -11.81
C SER A 88 -26.46 5.00 -11.23
N ALA A 89 -26.61 5.65 -10.07
CA ALA A 89 -27.90 5.92 -9.45
C ALA A 89 -28.75 6.88 -10.30
N ARG A 90 -28.13 7.91 -10.90
CA ARG A 90 -28.82 8.83 -11.82
C ARG A 90 -29.32 8.12 -13.07
N VAL A 91 -28.48 7.30 -13.70
CA VAL A 91 -28.85 6.53 -14.90
C VAL A 91 -29.96 5.53 -14.58
N ALA A 92 -29.87 4.82 -13.45
CA ALA A 92 -30.90 3.89 -13.02
C ALA A 92 -32.25 4.59 -12.79
N ALA A 93 -32.24 5.77 -12.13
CA ALA A 93 -33.45 6.57 -11.92
C ALA A 93 -34.07 7.05 -13.25
N GLU A 94 -33.24 7.49 -14.20
CA GLU A 94 -33.70 7.90 -15.53
C GLU A 94 -34.31 6.73 -16.31
N GLN A 95 -33.66 5.56 -16.29
CA GLN A 95 -34.20 4.35 -16.93
C GLN A 95 -35.53 3.92 -16.31
N GLN A 96 -35.63 3.96 -14.98
CA GLN A 96 -36.87 3.64 -14.28
C GLN A 96 -38.00 4.61 -14.62
N ALA A 97 -37.71 5.92 -14.72
CA ALA A 97 -38.68 6.92 -15.15
C ALA A 97 -39.14 6.70 -16.60
N ARG A 98 -38.23 6.34 -17.51
CA ARG A 98 -38.57 6.00 -18.90
C ARG A 98 -39.47 4.76 -18.98
N LEU A 99 -39.15 3.72 -18.20
CA LEU A 99 -39.97 2.51 -18.15
C LEU A 99 -41.36 2.77 -17.56
N ALA A 100 -41.46 3.61 -16.51
CA ALA A 100 -42.73 4.01 -15.94
C ALA A 100 -43.59 4.77 -16.95
N ALA A 101 -43.01 5.74 -17.67
CA ALA A 101 -43.71 6.49 -18.72
C ALA A 101 -44.20 5.60 -19.87
N GLN A 102 -43.39 4.61 -20.29
CA GLN A 102 -43.81 3.63 -21.30
C GLN A 102 -44.96 2.73 -20.81
N LYS A 103 -44.93 2.31 -19.53
CA LYS A 103 -46.02 1.53 -18.93
C LYS A 103 -47.31 2.33 -18.87
N GLU A 104 -47.26 3.59 -18.44
CA GLU A 104 -48.44 4.47 -18.42
C GLU A 104 -49.03 4.68 -19.82
N ALA A 105 -48.19 4.82 -20.85
CA ALA A 105 -48.64 4.92 -22.24
C ALA A 105 -49.33 3.64 -22.71
N GLN A 106 -48.77 2.46 -22.40
CA GLN A 106 -49.37 1.16 -22.73
C GLN A 106 -50.70 0.95 -22.00
N GLU A 107 -50.79 1.31 -20.72
CA GLU A 107 -52.04 1.23 -19.96
C GLU A 107 -53.11 2.16 -20.52
N HIS A 108 -52.73 3.37 -20.94
CA HIS A 108 -53.66 4.30 -21.58
C HIS A 108 -54.16 3.73 -22.92
N GLU A 109 -53.28 3.14 -23.72
CA GLU A 109 -53.67 2.46 -24.95
C GLU A 109 -54.63 1.30 -24.68
N GLN A 110 -54.35 0.45 -23.68
CA GLN A 110 -55.23 -0.65 -23.29
C GLN A 110 -56.61 -0.17 -22.79
N LYS A 111 -56.65 0.95 -22.03
CA LYS A 111 -57.92 1.55 -21.60
C LYS A 111 -58.71 2.07 -22.79
N LEU A 112 -58.05 2.71 -23.75
CA LEU A 112 -58.69 3.17 -24.99
C LEU A 112 -59.18 2.00 -25.85
N THR A 113 -58.42 0.91 -25.97
CA THR A 113 -58.86 -0.28 -26.71
C THR A 113 -60.02 -0.98 -26.01
N ALA A 114 -60.02 -1.10 -24.67
CA ALA A 114 -61.15 -1.65 -23.92
C ALA A 114 -62.43 -0.80 -24.08
N ILE A 115 -62.32 0.54 -24.08
CA ILE A 115 -63.45 1.44 -24.36
C ILE A 115 -63.92 1.24 -25.82
N LYS A 116 -63.01 1.21 -26.79
CA LYS A 116 -63.34 0.95 -28.20
C LYS A 116 -63.97 -0.42 -28.41
N GLU A 117 -63.50 -1.47 -27.74
CA GLU A 117 -64.08 -2.81 -27.79
C GLU A 117 -65.46 -2.85 -27.14
N SER A 118 -65.70 -2.13 -26.04
CA SER A 118 -67.03 -2.09 -25.43
C SER A 118 -68.07 -1.36 -26.29
N GLN A 119 -67.68 -0.28 -26.98
CA GLN A 119 -68.51 0.36 -28.02
C GLN A 119 -68.62 -0.53 -29.27
N GLY A 120 -67.53 -1.22 -29.59
CA GLY A 120 -67.41 -2.20 -30.66
C GLY A 120 -68.37 -3.37 -30.45
N LYS A 121 -68.49 -3.95 -29.25
CA LYS A 121 -69.40 -5.07 -28.96
C LYS A 121 -70.85 -4.73 -29.26
N LYS A 122 -71.31 -3.48 -29.00
CA LYS A 122 -72.65 -3.04 -29.43
C LYS A 122 -72.81 -3.00 -30.95
N LYS A 123 -71.76 -2.60 -31.68
CA LYS A 123 -71.75 -2.61 -33.16
C LYS A 123 -71.46 -3.99 -33.75
N ILE A 124 -70.70 -4.85 -33.07
CA ILE A 124 -70.31 -6.20 -33.46
C ILE A 124 -71.47 -7.15 -33.21
N THR A 125 -72.38 -6.95 -32.25
CA THR A 125 -73.63 -7.73 -32.24
C THR A 125 -74.45 -7.45 -33.52
N TYR A 126 -74.52 -6.19 -33.97
CA TYR A 126 -75.19 -5.84 -35.22
C TYR A 126 -74.42 -6.30 -36.48
N ILE A 127 -73.10 -6.20 -36.47
CA ILE A 127 -72.24 -6.63 -37.59
C ILE A 127 -72.06 -8.15 -37.61
N ALA A 128 -72.06 -8.88 -36.49
CA ALA A 128 -71.98 -10.34 -36.45
C ALA A 128 -73.29 -10.98 -36.92
N VAL A 129 -74.44 -10.34 -36.69
CA VAL A 129 -75.70 -10.69 -37.38
C VAL A 129 -75.56 -10.43 -38.89
N GLY A 130 -74.88 -9.35 -39.31
CA GLY A 130 -74.64 -9.04 -40.73
C GLY A 130 -73.54 -9.87 -41.41
N VAL A 131 -72.50 -10.29 -40.69
CA VAL A 131 -71.32 -11.01 -41.19
C VAL A 131 -71.48 -12.50 -41.02
N GLY A 132 -72.32 -13.01 -40.10
CA GLY A 132 -72.78 -14.40 -40.13
C GLY A 132 -73.42 -14.75 -41.50
N ALA A 133 -74.04 -13.78 -42.16
CA ALA A 133 -74.55 -13.92 -43.53
C ALA A 133 -73.46 -13.83 -44.63
N VAL A 134 -72.31 -13.19 -44.37
CA VAL A 134 -71.23 -12.97 -45.35
C VAL A 134 -70.04 -13.93 -45.18
N ALA A 135 -69.77 -14.43 -43.98
CA ALA A 135 -68.74 -15.42 -43.69
C ALA A 135 -69.10 -16.82 -44.22
N LEU A 136 -70.41 -17.13 -44.31
CA LEU A 136 -70.90 -18.28 -45.09
C LEU A 136 -70.57 -18.15 -46.58
N LEU A 137 -70.32 -16.93 -47.09
CA LEU A 137 -69.88 -16.68 -48.47
C LEU A 137 -68.35 -16.51 -48.60
N GLY A 138 -67.64 -16.10 -47.53
CA GLY A 138 -66.19 -15.82 -47.55
C GLY A 138 -65.27 -17.01 -47.25
N LEU A 139 -65.77 -18.07 -46.62
CA LEU A 139 -64.96 -19.26 -46.25
C LEU A 139 -64.44 -20.08 -47.44
N ILE A 140 -64.83 -19.75 -48.68
CA ILE A 140 -64.34 -20.39 -49.91
C ILE A 140 -63.07 -19.69 -50.46
N GLY A 141 -62.71 -18.49 -50.00
CA GLY A 141 -61.63 -17.67 -50.64
C GLY A 141 -60.28 -17.54 -49.93
N GLY A 142 -60.17 -17.83 -48.63
CA GLY A 142 -59.04 -17.35 -47.80
C GLY A 142 -57.85 -18.29 -47.58
N GLY A 143 -57.85 -19.50 -48.15
CA GLY A 143 -56.91 -20.57 -47.76
C GLY A 143 -55.48 -20.47 -48.32
N PHE A 144 -55.21 -19.60 -49.30
CA PHE A 144 -53.97 -19.68 -50.09
C PHE A 144 -52.84 -18.70 -49.67
N ALA A 145 -53.12 -17.71 -48.82
CA ALA A 145 -52.14 -16.66 -48.48
C ALA A 145 -51.23 -16.96 -47.27
N LEU A 146 -51.58 -17.92 -46.41
CA LEU A 146 -50.87 -18.18 -45.16
C LEU A 146 -49.58 -19.03 -45.32
N LYS A 147 -49.36 -19.69 -46.46
CA LYS A 147 -48.20 -20.58 -46.66
C LYS A 147 -46.89 -19.84 -46.99
N SER A 148 -46.95 -18.60 -47.47
CA SER A 148 -45.75 -17.83 -47.89
C SER A 148 -45.05 -17.06 -46.76
N GLN A 149 -45.72 -16.84 -45.61
CA GLN A 149 -45.12 -16.17 -44.45
C GLN A 149 -44.36 -17.11 -43.50
N ALA A 150 -44.72 -18.40 -43.46
CA ALA A 150 -44.07 -19.38 -42.60
C ALA A 150 -42.59 -19.63 -43.00
N ASP A 151 -42.26 -19.60 -44.30
CA ASP A 151 -40.90 -19.81 -44.78
C ASP A 151 -39.96 -18.63 -44.44
N LYS A 152 -40.49 -17.42 -44.26
CA LYS A 152 -39.70 -16.24 -43.85
C LYS A 152 -39.40 -16.23 -42.35
N GLN A 153 -40.30 -16.78 -41.52
CA GLN A 153 -40.08 -16.90 -40.07
C GLN A 153 -39.08 -18.01 -39.75
N ALA A 154 -39.11 -19.14 -40.47
CA ALA A 154 -38.15 -20.23 -40.29
C ALA A 154 -36.69 -19.84 -40.58
N LEU A 155 -36.45 -18.83 -41.42
CA LEU A 155 -35.11 -18.28 -41.67
C LEU A 155 -34.66 -17.32 -40.56
N ALA A 156 -35.58 -16.51 -40.01
CA ALA A 156 -35.30 -15.64 -38.88
C ALA A 156 -35.00 -16.44 -37.60
N ASP A 157 -35.73 -17.54 -37.37
CA ASP A 157 -35.51 -18.42 -36.21
C ASP A 157 -34.13 -19.10 -36.27
N LYS A 158 -33.66 -19.47 -37.47
CA LYS A 158 -32.31 -20.03 -37.66
C LYS A 158 -31.22 -19.00 -37.35
N GLN A 159 -31.43 -17.73 -37.70
CA GLN A 159 -30.47 -16.67 -37.36
C GLN A 159 -30.42 -16.44 -35.85
N HIS A 160 -31.57 -16.42 -35.18
CA HIS A 160 -31.62 -16.29 -33.72
C HIS A 160 -31.00 -17.48 -32.98
N GLN A 161 -31.12 -18.71 -33.50
CA GLN A 161 -30.47 -19.88 -32.89
C GLN A 161 -28.94 -19.84 -33.03
N ILE A 162 -28.42 -19.36 -34.16
CA ILE A 162 -26.96 -19.18 -34.35
C ILE A 162 -26.45 -18.09 -33.38
N GLU A 163 -27.16 -16.98 -33.27
CA GLU A 163 -26.79 -15.89 -32.37
C GLU A 163 -26.84 -16.31 -30.89
N GLN A 164 -27.83 -17.10 -30.49
CA GLN A 164 -27.92 -17.68 -29.14
C GLN A 164 -26.80 -18.68 -28.86
N ALA A 165 -26.44 -19.52 -29.84
CA ALA A 165 -25.33 -20.46 -29.69
C ALA A 165 -23.98 -19.74 -29.54
N GLU A 166 -23.76 -18.64 -30.27
CA GLU A 166 -22.57 -17.80 -30.11
C GLU A 166 -22.53 -17.09 -28.76
N LEU A 167 -23.68 -16.61 -28.27
CA LEU A 167 -23.79 -16.02 -26.94
C LEU A 167 -23.50 -17.03 -25.84
N GLN A 168 -24.05 -18.24 -25.94
CA GLN A 168 -23.75 -19.34 -25.01
C GLN A 168 -22.27 -19.70 -25.03
N ALA A 169 -21.66 -19.82 -26.21
CA ALA A 169 -20.22 -20.09 -26.32
C ALA A 169 -19.35 -18.98 -25.72
N LYS A 170 -19.79 -17.72 -25.76
CA LYS A 170 -19.10 -16.61 -25.08
C LYS A 170 -19.26 -16.68 -23.57
N LEU A 171 -20.45 -17.03 -23.07
CA LEU A 171 -20.70 -17.23 -21.65
C LEU A 171 -19.88 -18.38 -21.08
N ASP A 172 -19.84 -19.52 -21.78
CA ASP A 172 -19.04 -20.69 -21.36
C ASP A 172 -17.54 -20.37 -21.32
N LYS A 173 -17.04 -19.57 -22.27
CA LYS A 173 -15.64 -19.09 -22.26
C LYS A 173 -15.35 -18.17 -21.08
N LEU A 174 -16.26 -17.24 -20.77
CA LEU A 174 -16.12 -16.34 -19.63
C LEU A 174 -16.21 -17.10 -18.30
N GLU A 175 -17.09 -18.09 -18.19
CA GLU A 175 -17.20 -18.93 -17.00
C GLU A 175 -15.95 -19.80 -16.80
N ALA A 176 -15.38 -20.34 -17.89
CA ALA A 176 -14.12 -21.07 -17.84
C ALA A 176 -12.94 -20.18 -17.41
N GLN A 177 -12.88 -18.93 -17.89
CA GLN A 177 -11.87 -17.96 -17.44
C GLN A 177 -12.04 -17.61 -15.95
N ALA A 178 -13.28 -17.37 -15.50
CA ALA A 178 -13.55 -17.08 -14.09
C ALA A 178 -13.15 -18.26 -13.16
N LYS A 179 -13.38 -19.50 -13.59
CA LYS A 179 -12.94 -20.70 -12.85
C LYS A 179 -11.41 -20.82 -12.79
N ALA A 180 -10.72 -20.53 -13.90
CA ALA A 180 -9.26 -20.53 -13.93
C ALA A 180 -8.68 -19.44 -12.99
N ASP A 181 -9.25 -18.23 -13.01
CA ASP A 181 -8.85 -17.14 -12.12
C ASP A 181 -9.10 -17.47 -10.64
N GLU A 182 -10.20 -18.16 -10.33
CA GLU A 182 -10.50 -18.59 -8.96
C GLU A 182 -9.49 -19.64 -8.47
N GLU A 183 -9.09 -20.58 -9.32
CA GLU A 183 -8.02 -21.54 -9.00
C GLU A 183 -6.66 -20.88 -8.82
N GLU A 184 -6.31 -19.90 -9.65
CA GLU A 184 -5.08 -19.11 -9.48
C GLU A 184 -5.10 -18.32 -8.18
N ARG A 185 -6.23 -17.68 -7.84
CA ARG A 185 -6.38 -17.00 -6.54
C ARG A 185 -6.28 -17.98 -5.37
N LYS A 186 -6.84 -19.18 -5.48
CA LYS A 186 -6.69 -20.22 -4.45
C LYS A 186 -5.24 -20.67 -4.30
N LYS A 187 -4.50 -20.84 -5.39
CA LYS A 187 -3.05 -21.15 -5.36
C LYS A 187 -2.25 -20.01 -4.74
N LEU A 188 -2.43 -18.78 -5.20
CA LEU A 188 -1.74 -17.59 -4.67
C LEU A 188 -2.07 -17.35 -3.19
N SER A 189 -3.32 -17.54 -2.78
CA SER A 189 -3.70 -17.43 -1.36
C SER A 189 -3.15 -18.57 -0.52
N ALA A 190 -3.09 -19.80 -1.03
CA ALA A 190 -2.42 -20.91 -0.37
C ALA A 190 -0.91 -20.66 -0.23
N ASP A 191 -0.26 -20.12 -1.28
CA ASP A 191 1.15 -19.73 -1.26
C ASP A 191 1.41 -18.60 -0.26
N LEU A 192 0.53 -17.58 -0.20
CA LEU A 192 0.60 -16.53 0.81
C LEU A 192 0.38 -17.08 2.23
N VAL A 193 -0.53 -18.03 2.44
CA VAL A 193 -0.74 -18.68 3.74
C VAL A 193 0.46 -19.54 4.13
N ASN A 194 1.09 -20.23 3.19
CA ASN A 194 2.30 -21.02 3.43
C ASN A 194 3.49 -20.10 3.76
N MET A 195 3.70 -19.04 2.99
CA MET A 195 4.76 -18.04 3.22
C MET A 195 4.54 -17.27 4.52
N THR A 196 3.30 -16.91 4.85
CA THR A 196 2.98 -16.25 6.13
C THR A 196 3.00 -17.22 7.31
N GLY A 197 2.75 -18.53 7.10
CA GLY A 197 2.89 -19.57 8.11
C GLY A 197 4.34 -19.77 8.54
N GLU A 198 5.27 -19.79 7.59
CA GLU A 198 6.71 -19.85 7.88
C GLU A 198 7.24 -18.53 8.46
N ALA A 199 6.80 -17.39 7.93
CA ALA A 199 7.17 -16.07 8.46
C ALA A 199 6.60 -15.82 9.87
N LYS A 200 5.36 -16.25 10.17
CA LYS A 200 4.76 -16.16 11.52
C LYS A 200 5.46 -17.10 12.50
N LYS A 201 5.75 -18.35 12.12
CA LYS A 201 6.52 -19.28 12.99
C LYS A 201 7.92 -18.75 13.30
N ALA A 202 8.59 -18.13 12.33
CA ALA A 202 9.89 -17.49 12.55
C ALA A 202 9.79 -16.24 13.43
N ALA A 203 8.73 -15.44 13.29
CA ALA A 203 8.48 -14.27 14.13
C ALA A 203 8.14 -14.65 15.59
N GLU A 204 7.30 -15.68 15.79
CA GLU A 204 6.95 -16.20 17.12
C GLU A 204 8.17 -16.84 17.81
N ALA A 205 9.00 -17.58 17.09
CA ALA A 205 10.26 -18.11 17.64
C ALA A 205 11.24 -17.00 18.06
N ARG A 206 11.30 -15.89 17.30
CA ARG A 206 12.11 -14.72 17.66
C ARG A 206 11.56 -13.98 18.89
N LEU A 207 10.24 -13.84 19.01
CA LEU A 207 9.59 -13.26 20.18
C LEU A 207 9.84 -14.09 21.44
N ALA A 208 9.71 -15.42 21.36
CA ALA A 208 10.00 -16.32 22.48
C ALA A 208 11.47 -16.26 22.92
N ALA A 209 12.41 -16.19 21.98
CA ALA A 209 13.84 -16.05 22.27
C ALA A 209 14.18 -14.70 22.93
N LEU A 210 13.52 -13.61 22.51
CA LEU A 210 13.68 -12.29 23.12
C LEU A 210 13.12 -12.24 24.54
N ASP A 211 11.99 -12.89 24.82
CA ASP A 211 11.44 -12.95 26.17
C ASP A 211 12.29 -13.81 27.11
N GLU A 212 12.92 -14.87 26.61
CA GLU A 212 13.90 -15.64 27.38
C GLU A 212 15.16 -14.81 27.71
N GLN A 213 15.65 -14.02 26.75
CA GLN A 213 16.73 -13.06 27.00
C GLN A 213 16.34 -12.00 28.02
N LYS A 214 15.12 -11.45 27.95
CA LYS A 214 14.64 -10.49 28.94
C LYS A 214 14.56 -11.08 30.34
N LYS A 215 14.12 -12.34 30.49
CA LYS A 215 14.10 -13.03 31.79
C LYS A 215 15.50 -13.28 32.34
N LYS A 216 16.46 -13.66 31.49
CA LYS A 216 17.88 -13.81 31.87
C LYS A 216 18.49 -12.46 32.29
N ASN A 217 18.20 -11.40 31.55
CA ASN A 217 18.67 -10.05 31.89
C ASN A 217 18.01 -9.51 33.16
N GLN A 218 16.70 -9.73 33.36
CA GLN A 218 16.00 -9.32 34.58
C GLN A 218 16.50 -10.09 35.81
N SER A 219 16.77 -11.39 35.68
CA SER A 219 17.36 -12.18 36.79
C SER A 219 18.80 -11.77 37.07
N ALA A 220 19.60 -11.43 36.05
CA ALA A 220 20.93 -10.84 36.23
C ALA A 220 20.86 -9.47 36.93
N ILE A 221 19.91 -8.62 36.55
CA ILE A 221 19.68 -7.31 37.20
C ILE A 221 19.19 -7.49 38.65
N GLN A 222 18.32 -8.47 38.92
CA GLN A 222 17.87 -8.78 40.28
C GLN A 222 19.01 -9.36 41.13
N ALA A 223 19.91 -10.16 40.55
CA ALA A 223 21.11 -10.64 41.24
C ALA A 223 22.07 -9.49 41.60
N VAL A 224 22.25 -8.51 40.70
CA VAL A 224 23.05 -7.30 40.97
C VAL A 224 22.35 -6.39 41.99
N LYS A 225 21.02 -6.26 41.93
CA LYS A 225 20.23 -5.44 42.86
C LYS A 225 20.09 -6.08 44.25
N GLY A 226 20.16 -7.40 44.35
CA GLY A 226 20.17 -8.15 45.62
C GLY A 226 21.54 -8.21 46.31
N GLY A 227 22.64 -8.02 45.57
CA GLY A 227 24.01 -8.06 46.11
C GLY A 227 24.59 -6.70 46.56
N GLY A 228 23.89 -5.60 46.34
CA GLY A 228 24.41 -4.23 46.49
C GLY A 228 23.92 -3.48 47.73
N GLY A 229 23.96 -4.09 48.91
CA GLY A 229 23.78 -3.41 50.20
C GLY A 229 25.02 -2.59 50.61
N GLY A 230 25.45 -1.67 49.76
CA GLY A 230 26.57 -0.76 50.03
C GLY A 230 26.10 0.68 49.90
N ALA A 231 25.86 1.32 51.03
CA ALA A 231 25.42 2.70 51.13
C ALA A 231 26.34 3.64 50.34
N VAL A 232 25.82 4.24 49.27
CA VAL A 232 26.43 5.44 48.68
C VAL A 232 25.37 6.53 48.69
N ALA A 233 25.67 7.57 49.47
CA ALA A 233 24.85 8.73 49.71
C ALA A 233 24.45 9.44 48.41
N ALA A 234 23.18 9.83 48.33
CA ALA A 234 22.67 10.67 47.25
C ALA A 234 23.34 12.07 47.31
N PRO A 235 23.81 12.64 46.18
CA PRO A 235 24.26 14.02 46.17
C PRO A 235 23.05 14.95 46.27
N ALA A 236 23.18 15.95 47.13
CA ALA A 236 22.17 16.96 47.37
C ALA A 236 21.85 17.74 46.09
N VAL A 237 20.56 17.78 45.72
CA VAL A 237 20.02 18.59 44.64
C VAL A 237 20.26 20.08 44.95
N HIS A 238 21.27 20.68 44.34
CA HIS A 238 21.45 22.13 44.35
C HIS A 238 20.42 22.78 43.43
N LYS A 239 19.42 23.44 44.03
CA LYS A 239 18.59 24.42 43.32
C LYS A 239 19.48 25.60 42.93
N VAL A 240 19.83 25.69 41.66
CA VAL A 240 20.49 26.88 41.09
C VAL A 240 19.44 27.98 40.97
N VAL A 241 19.58 29.04 41.77
CA VAL A 241 18.78 30.25 41.67
C VAL A 241 19.52 31.21 40.75
N CYS A 242 19.08 31.34 39.50
CA CYS A 242 19.58 32.40 38.61
C CYS A 242 19.00 33.75 39.05
N ARG A 243 19.87 34.74 39.23
CA ARG A 243 19.50 36.10 39.65
C ARG A 243 19.89 37.10 38.56
N SER A 244 19.04 37.26 37.55
CA SER A 244 19.12 38.40 36.62
C SER A 244 17.91 39.32 36.87
N GLY A 245 18.18 40.60 37.16
CA GLY A 245 17.14 41.64 37.14
C GLY A 245 16.10 41.67 38.28
N GLY A 246 16.36 41.07 39.44
CA GLY A 246 15.60 41.36 40.66
C GLY A 246 14.20 40.73 40.79
N LYS A 247 13.82 39.76 39.93
CA LYS A 247 12.61 38.94 40.13
C LYS A 247 12.96 37.45 40.09
N VAL A 248 12.50 36.71 41.10
CA VAL A 248 12.66 35.25 41.18
C VAL A 248 11.59 34.60 40.31
N VAL A 249 12.00 33.89 39.25
CA VAL A 249 11.10 33.06 38.45
C VAL A 249 11.16 31.63 39.00
N PRO A 250 10.04 31.05 39.45
CA PRO A 250 10.04 29.67 39.91
C PRO A 250 9.96 28.72 38.71
N SER A 251 10.80 27.67 38.75
CA SER A 251 10.83 26.46 37.90
C SER A 251 11.45 26.56 36.50
N CYS A 252 12.76 26.30 36.42
CA CYS A 252 13.36 25.66 35.25
C CYS A 252 13.94 24.30 35.67
N GLN A 253 13.66 23.25 34.88
CA GLN A 253 14.29 21.94 35.05
C GLN A 253 15.64 21.92 34.33
N ALA A 254 16.59 21.16 34.89
CA ALA A 254 17.92 21.02 34.32
C ALA A 254 17.86 20.32 32.95
N GLY A 255 18.28 21.01 31.89
CA GLY A 255 18.35 20.47 30.53
C GLY A 255 17.47 21.21 29.49
N ASP A 256 16.74 22.25 29.86
CA ASP A 256 15.91 23.02 28.93
C ASP A 256 16.74 24.10 28.18
N PRO A 257 16.91 24.00 26.85
CA PRO A 257 17.72 24.95 26.07
C PRO A 257 17.11 26.35 25.95
N LEU A 258 15.85 26.53 26.37
CA LEU A 258 15.19 27.84 26.41
C LEU A 258 15.43 28.61 27.72
N CYS A 259 16.05 27.96 28.73
CA CYS A 259 16.31 28.56 30.04
C CYS A 259 17.81 28.74 30.31
N SER A 260 18.57 29.21 29.32
CA SER A 260 19.98 29.58 29.47
C SER A 260 20.11 30.88 30.28
N CYS A 261 20.42 30.78 31.56
CA CYS A 261 20.84 31.92 32.38
C CYS A 261 22.23 32.38 31.94
N LEU A 262 22.30 33.47 31.18
CA LEU A 262 23.49 34.33 31.04
C LEU A 262 23.52 35.35 32.19
#